data_AF-A0A227J4W1-F1
#
_entry.id   AF-A0A227J4W1-F1
#
_cell.length_a   1.000
_cell.length_b   1.000
_cell.length_c   1.000
_cell.angle_alpha   90.00
_cell.angle_beta   90.00
_cell.angle_gamma   90.00
#
_symmetry.space_group_name_H-M   'P 1'
#
loop_
_entity.id
_entity.type
_entity.pdbx_description
1 polymer ?
#
loop_
_entity_poly.entity_id
_entity_poly.type
_entity_poly.pdbx_seq_one_letter_code
_entity_poly.pdbx_strand_id
1 'polypeptide(L)' 'AGDTLVAGLCWGHMQVMPKHDLLRFATALSALAVSQVGVGLTSQEELENIKLQTQVSELYPNTNLDKN' A
#
# COMPACT_ATOMS: atom_id res chain seq x y z
N ALA A 1 0.42 4.39 12.06
CA ALA A 1 0.52 3.27 11.10
C ALA A 1 -0.81 2.98 10.42
N GLY A 2 -1.88 2.66 11.17
CA GLY A 2 -3.21 2.39 10.58
C GLY A 2 -3.76 3.55 9.74
N ASP A 3 -3.72 4.78 10.25
CA ASP A 3 -4.16 5.97 9.49
C ASP A 3 -3.33 6.19 8.22
N THR A 4 -2.03 5.88 8.27
CA THR A 4 -1.12 5.96 7.12
C THR A 4 -1.52 4.96 6.04
N LEU A 5 -1.88 3.73 6.43
CA LEU A 5 -2.38 2.72 5.48
C LEU A 5 -3.64 3.22 4.78
N VAL A 6 -4.62 3.74 5.55
CA VAL A 6 -5.89 4.26 5.01
C VAL A 6 -5.63 5.45 4.08
N ALA A 7 -4.79 6.40 4.49
CA ALA A 7 -4.39 7.53 3.64
C ALA A 7 -3.72 7.05 2.34
N GLY A 8 -2.85 6.04 2.42
CA GLY A 8 -2.21 5.42 1.27
C GLY A 8 -3.20 4.76 0.31
N LEU A 9 -4.20 4.06 0.84
CA LEU A 9 -5.29 3.46 0.04
C LEU A 9 -6.11 4.55 -0.67
N CYS A 10 -6.52 5.60 0.07
CA CYS A 10 -7.31 6.71 -0.48
C CYS A 10 -6.55 7.43 -1.60
N TRP A 11 -5.29 7.80 -1.32
CA TRP A 11 -4.45 8.47 -2.32
C TRP A 11 -4.23 7.59 -3.55
N GLY A 12 -3.89 6.31 -3.35
CA GLY A 12 -3.65 5.40 -4.45
C GLY A 12 -4.88 5.14 -5.32
N HIS A 13 -6.06 5.12 -4.69
CA HIS A 13 -7.33 5.05 -5.40
C HIS A 13 -7.60 6.31 -6.23
N MET A 14 -7.32 7.50 -5.70
CA MET A 14 -7.42 8.77 -6.44
C MET A 14 -6.47 8.83 -7.65
N GLN A 15 -5.34 8.11 -7.60
CA GLN A 15 -4.42 7.97 -8.74
C GLN A 15 -4.81 6.85 -9.72
N VAL A 16 -5.93 6.17 -9.50
CA VAL A 16 -6.41 5.06 -10.34
C VAL A 16 -5.37 3.93 -10.44
N MET A 17 -4.64 3.67 -9.35
CA MET A 17 -3.65 2.58 -9.33
C MET A 17 -4.31 1.20 -9.51
N PRO A 18 -3.65 0.27 -10.21
CA PRO A 18 -4.03 -1.14 -10.20
C PRO A 18 -4.10 -1.66 -8.75
N LYS A 19 -5.07 -2.54 -8.46
CA LYS A 19 -5.32 -3.06 -7.10
C LYS A 19 -4.05 -3.62 -6.44
N HIS A 20 -3.24 -4.35 -7.20
CA HIS A 20 -1.99 -4.95 -6.70
C HIS A 20 -0.98 -3.89 -6.27
N ASP A 21 -0.73 -2.89 -7.13
CA ASP A 21 0.19 -1.80 -6.86
C ASP A 21 -0.29 -0.89 -5.73
N LEU A 22 -1.61 -0.62 -5.68
CA LEU A 22 -2.23 0.16 -4.62
C LEU A 22 -2.03 -0.51 -3.25
N LEU A 23 -2.32 -1.82 -3.15
CA LEU A 23 -2.12 -2.57 -1.91
C LEU A 23 -0.64 -2.57 -1.50
N ARG A 24 0.27 -2.80 -2.44
CA ARG A 24 1.72 -2.73 -2.18
C ARG A 24 2.15 -1.36 -1.67
N PHE A 25 1.71 -0.30 -2.33
CA PHE A 25 2.02 1.08 -1.98
C PHE A 25 1.54 1.41 -0.57
N ALA A 26 0.26 1.17 -0.27
CA ALA A 26 -0.32 1.53 1.01
C ALA A 26 0.32 0.74 2.16
N THR A 27 0.58 -0.56 1.96
CA THR A 27 1.29 -1.39 2.94
C THR A 27 2.72 -0.90 3.16
N ALA A 28 3.46 -0.60 2.09
CA ALA A 28 4.83 -0.09 2.20
C ALA A 28 4.89 1.25 2.92
N LEU A 29 3.95 2.16 2.62
CA LEU A 29 3.85 3.46 3.28
C LEU A 29 3.53 3.32 4.77
N SER A 30 2.63 2.40 5.13
CA SER A 30 2.31 2.07 6.52
C SER A 30 3.51 1.49 7.26
N ALA A 31 4.27 0.58 6.63
CA ALA A 31 5.47 -0.01 7.21
C ALA A 31 6.54 1.06 7.43
N LEU A 32 6.79 1.93 6.45
CA LEU A 32 7.72 3.05 6.56
C LEU A 32 7.36 4.00 7.71
N ALA A 33 6.07 4.27 7.92
CA ALA A 33 5.59 5.11 9.02
C ALA A 33 5.71 4.47 10.41
N VAL A 34 5.87 3.14 10.51
CA VAL A 34 6.21 2.47 11.78
C VAL A 34 7.72 2.56 12.04
N SER A 35 8.52 2.44 10.99
CA SER A 35 9.98 2.46 11.07
C SER A 35 10.54 3.83 11.46
N GLN A 36 9.83 4.91 11.16
CA GLN A 36 10.29 6.27 11.47
C GLN A 36 9.77 6.76 12.83
N VAL A 37 10.69 6.90 13.79
CA VAL A 37 10.47 7.66 15.03
C VAL A 37 11.01 9.08 14.80
N GLY A 38 10.11 10.05 14.62
CA GLY A 38 10.47 11.46 14.42
C GLY A 38 10.35 11.92 12.97
N VAL A 39 9.95 13.18 12.83
CA VAL A 39 9.57 13.83 11.57
C VAL A 39 10.78 14.08 10.65
N GLY A 40 10.69 13.69 9.37
CA GLY A 40 11.18 14.58 8.32
C GLY A 40 12.12 14.07 7.22
N LEU A 41 12.37 12.77 7.04
CA LEU A 41 13.03 12.33 5.80
C LEU A 41 12.49 10.99 5.29
N THR A 42 11.28 11.04 4.73
CA THR A 42 10.74 9.91 3.96
C THR A 42 11.53 9.79 2.67
N SER A 43 12.50 8.88 2.64
CA SER A 43 13.22 8.54 1.42
C SER A 43 12.25 7.85 0.45
N GLN A 44 11.97 8.45 -0.70
CA GLN A 44 11.21 7.81 -1.77
C GLN A 44 11.84 6.45 -2.14
N GLU A 45 13.17 6.35 -2.08
CA GLU A 45 13.91 5.11 -2.32
C GLU A 45 13.59 4.04 -1.27
N GLU A 46 13.47 4.42 0.01
CA GLU A 46 13.11 3.50 1.08
C GLU A 46 11.67 2.99 0.92
N LEU A 47 10.73 3.88 0.53
CA LEU A 47 9.37 3.48 0.19
C LEU A 47 9.36 2.49 -0.98
N GLU A 48 10.09 2.77 -2.05
CA GLU A 48 10.19 1.88 -3.21
C GLU A 48 10.81 0.53 -2.85
N ASN A 49 11.85 0.51 -2.01
CA ASN A 49 12.47 -0.72 -1.52
C ASN A 49 11.49 -1.59 -0.73
N ILE A 50 10.73 -0.99 0.20
CA ILE A 50 9.71 -1.71 0.97
C ILE A 50 8.58 -2.19 0.05
N LYS A 51 8.17 -1.36 -0.94
CA LYS A 51 7.14 -1.72 -1.91
C LYS A 51 7.55 -2.93 -2.76
N LEU A 52 8.81 -3.00 -3.20
CA LEU A 52 9.37 -4.15 -3.92
C LEU A 52 9.37 -5.43 -3.09
N GLN A 53 9.62 -5.31 -1.78
CA GLN A 53 9.56 -6.44 -0.84
C GLN A 53 8.14 -6.86 -0.45
N THR A 54 7.15 -6.01 -0.70
CA THR A 54 5.75 -6.31 -0.39
C THR A 54 5.18 -7.27 -1.43
N GLN A 55 4.57 -8.37 -1.00
CA GLN A 55 3.92 -9.34 -1.89
C GLN A 55 2.41 -9.31 -1.68
N VAL A 56 1.67 -9.36 -2.78
CA VAL A 56 0.22 -9.46 -2.78
C VAL A 56 -0.15 -10.71 -3.56
N SER A 57 -0.87 -11.61 -2.90
CA SER A 57 -1.36 -12.86 -3.46
C SER A 57 -2.88 -12.87 -3.43
N GLU A 58 -3.50 -13.19 -4.57
CA GLU A 58 -4.93 -13.45 -4.61
C GLU A 58 -5.21 -14.81 -3.97
N LEU A 59 -6.12 -14.85 -3.00
CA LEU A 59 -6.45 -16.09 -2.28
C LEU A 59 -7.49 -16.92 -3.06
N TYR A 60 -8.41 -16.26 -3.75
CA TYR A 60 -9.44 -16.87 -4.59
C TYR A 60 -9.75 -15.95 -5.78
N PRO A 61 -9.97 -16.50 -6.99
CA PRO A 61 -10.45 -15.71 -8.12
C PRO A 61 -11.79 -15.06 -7.76
N ASN A 62 -11.93 -13.76 -8.02
CA ASN A 62 -13.15 -12.99 -7.73
C ASN A 62 -14.39 -13.37 -8.56
N THR A 63 -14.40 -14.53 -9.25
CA THR A 63 -15.43 -15.01 -10.18
C THR A 63 -16.85 -15.15 -9.57
N ASN A 64 -17.02 -14.97 -8.25
CA ASN A 64 -18.31 -15.10 -7.57
C ASN A 64 -18.85 -13.80 -6.92
N LEU A 65 -18.15 -12.66 -7.00
CA LEU A 65 -18.59 -11.43 -6.34
C LEU A 65 -19.48 -10.54 -7.21
N ASP A 66 -19.45 -10.68 -8.54
CA ASP A 66 -20.24 -9.86 -9.48
C ASP A 66 -21.67 -10.38 -9.71
N LYS A 67 -22.16 -11.33 -8.88
CA LYS A 67 -23.46 -12.00 -9.05
C LYS A 67 -24.60 -11.48 -8.15
N ASN A 68 -24.40 -10.42 -7.38
CA ASN A 68 -25.45 -9.81 -6.55
C ASN A 68 -25.70 -8.36 -6.91
#